data_AF-A0A0A1HSX1-F1
#
_entry.id   AF-A0A0A1HSX1-F1
#
_cell.length_a   1.000
_cell.length_b   1.000
_cell.length_c   1.000
_cell.angle_alpha   90.00
_cell.angle_beta   90.00
_cell.angle_gamma   90.00
#
_symmetry.space_group_name_H-M   'P 1'
#
loop_
_entity.id
_entity.type
_entity.pdbx_description
1 polymer ?
#
loop_
_entity_poly.entity_id
_entity_poly.type
_entity_poly.pdbx_seq_one_letter_code
_entity_poly.pdbx_strand_id
1 'polypeptide(L)'
;MQPRIDFYTASPDAFKAMLALENAVMKLGLEKSLLELVKLRSSQINGCAFCIDMHTADARKDGETERRLYAVTAWREAPFFTPRERAALAWTEALTRLSDTHAPDADYELLNEHFNPKEMVDLTVAINAINGWNRLAVGFRKMPEA
;
A
#
# COMPACT_ATOMS: atom_id res chain seq x y z
N MET A 1 4.67 19.29 13.64
CA MET A 1 4.14 19.95 12.42
C MET A 1 2.68 20.34 12.70
N GLN A 2 2.03 21.17 11.88
CA GLN A 2 0.59 21.48 12.06
C GLN A 2 -0.21 20.96 10.86
N PRO A 3 -1.44 20.42 11.06
CA PRO A 3 -2.32 20.01 9.97
C PRO A 3 -2.67 21.20 9.07
N ARG A 4 -2.84 20.98 7.76
CA ARG A 4 -3.24 22.03 6.80
C ARG A 4 -4.76 22.14 6.70
N ILE A 5 -5.40 21.03 6.38
CA ILE A 5 -6.85 20.90 6.18
C ILE A 5 -7.28 19.57 6.79
N ASP A 6 -8.40 19.59 7.49
CA ASP A 6 -9.09 18.35 7.82
C ASP A 6 -9.92 17.90 6.61
N PHE A 7 -9.38 16.97 5.82
CA PHE A 7 -10.06 16.47 4.62
C PHE A 7 -11.29 15.61 4.94
N TYR A 8 -11.48 15.16 6.19
CA TYR A 8 -12.69 14.45 6.60
C TYR A 8 -13.91 15.38 6.58
N THR A 9 -13.72 16.62 7.04
CA THR A 9 -14.80 17.60 7.21
C THR A 9 -14.86 18.60 6.05
N ALA A 10 -13.74 18.91 5.41
CA ALA A 10 -13.70 19.83 4.28
C ALA A 10 -14.42 19.30 3.03
N SER A 11 -14.42 17.98 2.82
CA SER A 11 -15.21 17.33 1.76
C SER A 11 -15.65 15.92 2.17
N PRO A 12 -16.77 15.80 2.90
CA PRO A 12 -17.28 14.51 3.36
C PRO A 12 -17.59 13.54 2.21
N ASP A 13 -18.05 14.05 1.07
CA ASP A 13 -18.36 13.23 -0.10
C ASP A 13 -17.09 12.63 -0.75
N ALA A 14 -16.01 13.42 -0.85
CA ALA A 14 -14.73 12.92 -1.35
C ALA A 14 -14.13 11.88 -0.40
N PHE A 15 -14.19 12.12 0.91
CA PHE A 15 -13.76 11.15 1.90
C PHE A 15 -14.58 9.86 1.85
N LYS A 16 -15.92 9.96 1.70
CA LYS A 16 -16.81 8.81 1.55
C LYS A 16 -16.48 7.97 0.31
N ALA A 17 -16.12 8.60 -0.79
CA ALA A 17 -15.68 7.88 -2.00
C ALA A 17 -14.38 7.09 -1.75
N MET A 18 -13.40 7.69 -1.07
CA MET A 18 -12.17 7.00 -0.70
C MET A 18 -12.42 5.83 0.26
N LEU A 19 -13.30 6.01 1.25
CA LEU A 19 -13.73 4.92 2.13
C LEU A 19 -14.44 3.80 1.37
N ALA A 20 -15.27 4.12 0.38
CA ALA A 20 -15.93 3.11 -0.44
C ALA A 20 -14.92 2.27 -1.23
N LEU A 21 -13.88 2.89 -1.76
CA LEU A 21 -12.76 2.20 -2.40
C LEU A 21 -12.03 1.28 -1.41
N GLU A 22 -11.67 1.78 -0.22
CA GLU A 22 -11.01 0.96 0.81
C GLU A 22 -11.87 -0.25 1.22
N ASN A 23 -13.17 -0.02 1.45
CA ASN A 23 -14.11 -1.09 1.79
C ASN A 23 -14.29 -2.11 0.67
N ALA A 24 -14.15 -1.69 -0.59
CA ALA A 24 -14.15 -2.61 -1.72
C ALA A 24 -12.86 -3.44 -1.73
N VAL A 25 -11.69 -2.82 -1.52
CA VAL A 25 -10.39 -3.49 -1.43
C VAL A 25 -10.38 -4.59 -0.36
N MET A 26 -10.94 -4.33 0.82
CA MET A 26 -11.02 -5.31 1.91
C MET A 26 -11.92 -6.52 1.61
N LYS A 27 -12.74 -6.45 0.54
CA LYS A 27 -13.59 -7.55 0.06
C LYS A 27 -12.98 -8.27 -1.16
N LEU A 28 -11.87 -7.76 -1.69
CA LEU A 28 -11.12 -8.45 -2.73
C LEU A 28 -10.45 -9.66 -2.08
N GLY A 29 -10.43 -10.79 -2.78
CA GLY A 29 -10.02 -12.09 -2.23
C GLY A 29 -8.52 -12.22 -1.92
N LEU A 30 -7.80 -11.10 -1.83
CA LEU A 30 -6.39 -11.05 -1.49
C LEU A 30 -6.17 -11.24 0.00
N GLU A 31 -5.03 -11.82 0.33
CA GLU A 31 -4.62 -12.09 1.69
C GLU A 31 -4.45 -10.77 2.46
N LYS A 32 -5.03 -10.69 3.66
CA LYS A 32 -4.95 -9.47 4.50
C LYS A 32 -3.50 -9.07 4.79
N SER A 33 -2.65 -10.06 5.07
CA SER A 33 -1.21 -9.86 5.30
C SER A 33 -0.51 -9.26 4.07
N LEU A 34 -0.84 -9.73 2.87
CA LEU A 34 -0.30 -9.20 1.62
C LEU A 34 -0.73 -7.74 1.41
N LEU A 35 -2.01 -7.44 1.64
CA LEU A 35 -2.54 -6.08 1.54
C LEU A 35 -1.80 -5.12 2.47
N GLU A 36 -1.54 -5.51 3.72
CA GLU A 36 -0.80 -4.64 4.65
C GLU A 36 0.66 -4.42 4.22
N LEU A 37 1.35 -5.42 3.65
CA LEU A 37 2.69 -5.22 3.08
C LEU A 37 2.68 -4.22 1.91
N VAL A 38 1.69 -4.32 1.02
CA VAL A 38 1.50 -3.40 -0.12
C VAL A 38 1.25 -1.98 0.40
N LYS A 39 0.35 -1.84 1.38
CA LYS A 39 0.00 -0.54 1.95
C LYS A 39 1.20 0.10 2.66
N LEU A 40 1.93 -0.69 3.45
CA LEU A 40 3.14 -0.26 4.15
C LEU A 40 4.23 0.15 3.16
N ARG A 41 4.52 -0.66 2.15
CA ARG A 41 5.60 -0.39 1.19
C ARG A 41 5.32 0.84 0.34
N SER A 42 4.10 0.99 -0.19
CA SER A 42 3.69 2.21 -0.91
C SER A 42 3.85 3.45 -0.02
N SER A 43 3.41 3.36 1.23
CA SER A 43 3.48 4.48 2.18
C SER A 43 4.92 4.89 2.52
N GLN A 44 5.83 3.92 2.62
CA GLN A 44 7.27 4.19 2.79
C GLN A 44 7.87 4.93 1.60
N ILE A 45 7.50 4.54 0.37
CA ILE A 45 7.98 5.19 -0.86
C ILE A 45 7.46 6.62 -0.94
N ASN A 46 6.17 6.83 -0.63
CA ASN A 46 5.52 8.12 -0.69
C ASN A 46 5.80 9.02 0.53
N GLY A 47 6.51 8.54 1.55
CA GLY A 47 6.82 9.30 2.76
C GLY A 47 5.59 9.66 3.62
N CYS A 48 4.53 8.84 3.60
CA CYS A 48 3.35 9.07 4.43
C CYS A 48 3.55 8.53 5.86
N ALA A 49 4.10 9.32 6.77
CA ALA A 49 4.34 8.90 8.16
C ALA A 49 3.06 8.41 8.88
N PHE A 50 1.93 9.06 8.67
CA PHE A 50 0.64 8.62 9.22
C PHE A 50 0.25 7.22 8.73
N CYS A 51 0.40 6.97 7.43
CA CYS A 51 0.04 5.69 6.83
C CYS A 51 1.02 4.59 7.22
N ILE A 52 2.32 4.91 7.34
CA ILE A 52 3.34 3.96 7.80
C ILE A 52 3.02 3.51 9.24
N ASP A 53 2.71 4.45 10.13
CA ASP A 53 2.34 4.13 11.51
C ASP A 53 1.12 3.21 11.58
N MET A 54 0.02 3.62 10.94
CA MET A 54 -1.23 2.86 10.91
C MET A 54 -1.05 1.45 10.34
N HIS A 55 -0.44 1.29 9.16
CA HIS A 55 -0.29 -0.03 8.53
C HIS A 55 0.75 -0.91 9.23
N THR A 56 1.75 -0.32 9.90
CA THR A 56 2.65 -1.10 10.76
C THR A 56 1.90 -1.65 11.98
N ALA A 57 1.05 -0.84 12.61
CA ALA A 57 0.24 -1.26 13.75
C ALA A 57 -0.79 -2.33 13.37
N ASP A 58 -1.49 -2.15 12.25
CA ASP A 58 -2.47 -3.11 11.75
C ASP A 58 -1.82 -4.44 11.34
N ALA A 59 -0.72 -4.40 10.57
CA ALA A 59 0.03 -5.60 10.21
C ALA A 59 0.50 -6.38 11.45
N ARG A 60 1.06 -5.68 12.44
CA ARG A 60 1.49 -6.29 13.71
C ARG A 60 0.32 -6.94 14.45
N LYS A 61 -0.82 -6.26 14.51
CA LYS A 61 -2.04 -6.77 15.15
C LYS A 61 -2.55 -8.05 14.46
N ASP A 62 -2.35 -8.18 13.15
CA ASP A 62 -2.72 -9.34 12.37
C ASP A 62 -1.65 -10.46 12.33
N GLY A 63 -0.57 -10.32 13.10
CA GLY A 63 0.44 -11.37 13.28
C GLY A 63 1.68 -11.25 12.40
N GLU A 64 1.86 -10.12 11.70
CA GLU A 64 3.13 -9.84 11.01
C GLU A 64 4.28 -9.68 12.01
N THR A 65 5.48 -10.06 11.61
CA THR A 65 6.65 -10.08 12.50
C THR A 65 7.48 -8.81 12.37
N GLU A 66 8.07 -8.33 13.48
CA GLU A 66 9.00 -7.18 13.44
C GLU A 66 10.13 -7.37 12.42
N ARG A 67 10.65 -8.60 12.32
CA ARG A 67 11.69 -8.96 11.34
C ARG A 67 11.27 -8.61 9.91
N ARG A 68 10.03 -8.93 9.53
CA ARG A 68 9.48 -8.65 8.19
C ARG A 68 9.08 -7.19 8.04
N LEU A 69 8.47 -6.57 9.06
CA LEU A 69 8.12 -5.15 9.06
C LEU A 69 9.35 -4.26 8.83
N TYR A 70 10.46 -4.56 9.50
CA TYR A 70 11.72 -3.83 9.32
C TYR A 70 12.36 -4.10 7.96
N ALA A 71 12.30 -5.36 7.49
CA ALA A 71 12.96 -5.78 6.25
C ALA A 71 12.21 -5.37 4.97
N VAL A 72 10.92 -5.01 5.04
CA VAL A 72 10.11 -4.73 3.83
C VAL A 72 10.67 -3.58 2.99
N THR A 73 11.39 -2.62 3.58
CA THR A 73 12.07 -1.55 2.83
C THR A 73 13.21 -2.07 1.93
N ALA A 74 13.77 -3.22 2.29
CA ALA A 74 14.88 -3.90 1.63
C ALA A 74 14.48 -5.33 1.19
N TRP A 75 13.19 -5.53 0.87
CA TRP A 75 12.62 -6.85 0.62
C TRP A 75 13.34 -7.66 -0.47
N ARG A 76 13.95 -7.00 -1.46
CA ARG A 76 14.68 -7.67 -2.55
C ARG A 76 15.84 -8.53 -2.05
N GLU A 77 16.53 -8.08 -1.01
CA GLU A 77 17.67 -8.78 -0.39
C GLU A 77 17.27 -9.66 0.81
N ALA A 78 16.00 -9.60 1.23
CA ALA A 78 15.50 -10.34 2.38
C ALA A 78 14.85 -11.69 1.96
N PRO A 79 15.24 -12.82 2.56
CA PRO A 79 14.70 -14.14 2.22
C PRO A 79 13.37 -14.47 2.92
N PHE A 80 12.72 -13.49 3.55
CA PHE A 80 11.54 -13.71 4.39
C PHE A 80 10.22 -13.64 3.61
N PHE A 81 10.25 -13.14 2.38
CA PHE A 81 9.08 -12.89 1.55
C PHE A 81 8.92 -14.01 0.52
N THR A 82 7.70 -14.53 0.40
CA THR A 82 7.36 -15.59 -0.57
C THR A 82 7.48 -15.08 -2.01
N PRO A 83 7.60 -15.95 -3.03
CA PRO A 83 7.60 -15.52 -4.43
C PRO A 83 6.38 -14.65 -4.80
N ARG A 84 5.19 -15.00 -4.32
CA ARG A 84 3.96 -14.22 -4.50
C ARG A 84 4.03 -12.83 -3.84
N GLU A 85 4.53 -12.74 -2.61
CA GLU A 85 4.74 -11.44 -1.94
C GLU A 85 5.78 -10.58 -2.67
N ARG A 86 6.86 -11.19 -3.16
CA ARG A 86 7.91 -10.49 -3.93
C ARG A 86 7.36 -9.93 -5.24
N ALA A 87 6.53 -10.69 -5.94
CA ALA A 87 5.85 -10.22 -7.14
C ALA A 87 4.89 -9.05 -6.86
N ALA A 88 4.12 -9.13 -5.78
CA ALA A 88 3.25 -8.03 -5.37
C ALA A 88 4.04 -6.78 -4.95
N LEU A 89 5.15 -6.95 -4.22
CA LEU A 89 6.01 -5.84 -3.82
C LEU A 89 6.69 -5.20 -5.03
N ALA A 90 7.17 -5.99 -5.99
CA ALA A 90 7.72 -5.47 -7.26
C ALA A 90 6.68 -4.61 -7.99
N TRP A 91 5.48 -5.14 -8.17
CA TRP A 91 4.37 -4.42 -8.81
C TRP A 91 3.96 -3.16 -8.04
N THR A 92 3.97 -3.23 -6.69
CA THR A 92 3.71 -2.08 -5.81
C THR A 92 4.75 -0.99 -6.02
N GLU A 93 6.05 -1.32 -6.05
CA GLU A 93 7.10 -0.32 -6.27
C GLU A 93 7.01 0.31 -7.67
N ALA A 94 6.75 -0.51 -8.70
CA ALA A 94 6.59 -0.07 -10.07
C ALA A 94 5.45 0.96 -10.18
N LEU A 95 4.24 0.60 -9.74
CA LEU A 95 3.07 1.47 -9.85
C LEU A 95 3.09 2.66 -8.88
N THR A 96 3.73 2.54 -7.72
CA THR A 96 3.90 3.70 -6.81
C THR A 96 4.82 4.76 -7.44
N ARG A 97 5.84 4.33 -8.19
CA ARG A 97 6.75 5.20 -8.95
C ARG A 97 6.41 5.25 -10.45
N LEU A 98 5.13 5.22 -10.79
CA LEU A 98 4.67 5.11 -12.18
C LEU A 98 5.30 6.13 -13.13
N SER A 99 5.54 7.37 -12.66
CA SER A 99 6.19 8.44 -13.44
C SER A 99 7.63 8.12 -13.85
N ASP A 100 8.29 7.23 -13.11
CA ASP A 100 9.69 6.89 -13.30
C ASP A 100 9.80 5.53 -14.00
N THR A 101 8.98 4.56 -13.59
CA THR A 101 9.10 3.15 -14.00
C THR A 101 8.27 2.81 -15.23
N HIS A 102 7.12 3.48 -15.43
CA HIS A 102 6.16 3.17 -16.49
C HIS A 102 5.69 1.70 -16.52
N ALA A 103 5.68 1.02 -15.37
CA ALA A 103 5.25 -0.38 -15.21
C ALA A 103 5.94 -1.36 -16.20
N PRO A 104 7.24 -1.65 -16.01
CA PRO A 104 8.02 -2.48 -16.94
C PRO A 104 7.45 -3.89 -17.12
N ASP A 105 7.59 -4.45 -18.32
CA ASP A 105 7.12 -5.81 -18.65
C ASP A 105 7.66 -6.87 -17.68
N ALA A 106 8.92 -6.75 -17.24
CA ALA A 106 9.50 -7.69 -16.29
C ALA A 106 8.77 -7.74 -14.93
N ASP A 107 8.26 -6.61 -14.43
CA ASP A 107 7.48 -6.58 -13.18
C ASP A 107 6.07 -7.14 -13.42
N TYR A 108 5.50 -6.93 -14.61
CA TYR A 108 4.21 -7.52 -15.01
C TYR A 108 4.31 -9.05 -15.18
N GLU A 109 5.36 -9.54 -15.84
CA GLU A 109 5.61 -10.97 -16.05
C GLU A 109 5.76 -11.70 -14.71
N LEU A 110 6.55 -11.14 -13.79
CA LEU A 110 6.68 -11.66 -12.43
C LEU A 110 5.34 -11.70 -11.67
N LEU A 111 4.48 -10.69 -11.87
CA LEU A 111 3.14 -10.69 -11.30
C LEU A 111 2.27 -11.80 -11.91
N ASN A 112 2.29 -11.94 -13.23
CA ASN A 112 1.51 -12.92 -13.98
C ASN A 112 1.87 -14.39 -13.66
N GLU A 113 3.09 -14.65 -13.18
CA GLU A 113 3.49 -15.98 -12.69
C GLU A 113 2.79 -16.42 -11.40
N HIS A 114 2.34 -15.46 -10.58
CA HIS A 114 1.86 -15.73 -9.23
C HIS A 114 0.42 -15.29 -8.95
N PHE A 115 -0.18 -14.50 -9.84
CA PHE A 115 -1.52 -13.93 -9.69
C PHE A 115 -2.36 -14.23 -10.92
N ASN A 116 -3.61 -14.66 -10.72
CA ASN A 116 -4.55 -14.77 -11.84
C ASN A 116 -5.04 -13.37 -12.27
N PRO A 117 -5.64 -13.21 -13.48
CA PRO A 117 -6.05 -11.90 -13.99
C PRO A 117 -6.95 -11.10 -13.04
N LYS A 118 -7.83 -11.76 -12.28
CA LYS A 118 -8.68 -11.08 -11.29
C LYS A 118 -7.82 -10.53 -10.15
N GLU A 119 -6.91 -11.33 -9.60
CA GLU A 119 -6.05 -10.91 -8.50
C GLU A 119 -5.07 -9.80 -8.92
N MET A 120 -4.59 -9.80 -10.17
CA MET A 120 -3.74 -8.73 -10.70
C MET A 120 -4.47 -7.38 -10.71
N VAL A 121 -5.75 -7.38 -11.13
CA VAL A 121 -6.61 -6.19 -11.07
C VAL A 121 -6.88 -5.81 -9.63
N ASP A 122 -7.22 -6.78 -8.77
CA ASP A 122 -7.50 -6.54 -7.36
C ASP A 122 -6.29 -5.88 -6.65
N LEU A 123 -5.08 -6.39 -6.89
CA LEU A 123 -3.83 -5.86 -6.34
C LEU A 123 -3.57 -4.44 -6.84
N THR A 124 -3.78 -4.21 -8.14
CA THR A 124 -3.60 -2.88 -8.74
C THR A 124 -4.58 -1.86 -8.15
N VAL A 125 -5.82 -2.25 -7.89
CA VAL A 125 -6.81 -1.40 -7.21
C VAL A 125 -6.39 -1.12 -5.76
N ALA A 126 -5.85 -2.11 -5.04
CA ALA A 126 -5.31 -1.91 -3.69
C ALA A 126 -4.13 -0.92 -3.68
N ILE A 127 -3.20 -1.03 -4.65
CA ILE A 127 -2.08 -0.08 -4.82
C ILE A 127 -2.60 1.34 -5.10
N ASN A 128 -3.62 1.48 -5.95
CA ASN A 128 -4.25 2.77 -6.23
C ASN A 128 -4.90 3.37 -4.98
N ALA A 129 -5.60 2.56 -4.18
CA ALA A 129 -6.25 3.01 -2.96
C ALA A 129 -5.24 3.60 -1.97
N ILE A 130 -4.14 2.88 -1.67
CA ILE A 130 -3.12 3.39 -0.76
C ILE A 130 -2.39 4.61 -1.32
N ASN A 131 -2.11 4.64 -2.63
CA ASN A 131 -1.51 5.80 -3.28
C ASN A 131 -2.41 7.05 -3.17
N GLY A 132 -3.74 6.87 -3.22
CA GLY A 132 -4.72 7.92 -2.96
C GLY A 132 -4.69 8.39 -1.51
N TRP A 133 -4.69 7.47 -0.55
CA TRP A 133 -4.58 7.81 0.88
C TRP A 133 -3.28 8.54 1.22
N ASN A 134 -2.14 8.10 0.67
CA ASN A 134 -0.86 8.76 0.85
C ASN A 134 -0.91 10.21 0.35
N ARG A 135 -1.53 10.46 -0.81
CA ARG A 135 -1.70 11.82 -1.37
C ARG A 135 -2.54 12.72 -0.47
N LEU A 136 -3.65 12.21 0.08
CA LEU A 136 -4.49 12.97 1.02
C LEU A 136 -3.73 13.28 2.32
N ALA A 137 -3.13 12.27 2.94
CA ALA A 137 -2.45 12.42 4.22
C ALA A 137 -1.23 13.35 4.12
N VAL A 138 -0.36 13.15 3.13
CA VAL A 138 0.82 14.00 2.92
C VAL A 138 0.41 15.40 2.46
N GLY A 139 -0.51 15.49 1.50
CA GLY A 139 -1.01 16.76 0.96
C GLY A 139 -1.56 17.68 2.04
N PHE A 140 -2.30 17.11 3.00
CA PHE A 140 -2.95 17.87 4.07
C PHE A 140 -2.26 17.80 5.44
N ARG A 141 -1.05 17.22 5.50
CA ARG A 141 -0.23 17.08 6.72
C ARG A 141 -0.96 16.37 7.87
N LYS A 142 -1.62 15.26 7.55
CA LYS A 142 -2.07 14.32 8.58
C LYS A 142 -0.84 13.61 9.17
N MET A 143 -0.69 13.67 10.49
CA MET A 143 0.43 13.09 11.23
C MET A 143 -0.03 11.89 12.05
N PRO A 144 0.87 10.93 12.36
CA PRO A 144 0.59 9.92 13.38
C PRO A 144 0.40 10.57 14.75
N GLU A 145 -0.26 9.84 15.66
CA GLU A 145 -0.33 10.23 17.07
C GLU A 145 1.06 10.13 17.71
N ALA A 146 1.32 10.98 18.70
CA ALA A 146 2.62 11.07 19.39
C ALA A 146 2.59 10.33 20.73
#